data_AF-A0A329RCY2-F1
#
_entry.id   AF-A0A329RCY2-F1
#
_cell.length_a   1.000
_cell.length_b   1.000
_cell.length_c   1.000
_cell.angle_alpha   90.00
_cell.angle_beta   90.00
_cell.angle_gamma   90.00
#
_symmetry.space_group_name_H-M   'P 1'
#
loop_
_entity.id
_entity.type
_entity.pdbx_description
1 polymer ?
#
loop_
_entity_poly.entity_id
_entity_poly.type
_entity_poly.pdbx_seq_one_letter_code
_entity_poly.pdbx_strand_id
1 'polypeptide(L)'
;MVWACRNKDLNSPCDEYADGFDPYCKDVVMAYNSLYKDGSKSYGGYADFVRVSSDYAFKIPENIPSDEAAPLLYAGVTVFAPLRREGVKPGDRVGVIGIGGLGHLAIQFIRAMGGIPVASLARPTKSKRFVL
;
A
#
# COMPACT_ATOMS: atom_id res chain seq x y z
N MET A 1 3.71 2.38 5.13
CA MET A 1 2.96 3.57 4.68
C MET A 1 1.93 3.87 5.74
N VAL A 2 2.02 5.03 6.38
CA VAL A 2 1.00 5.46 7.33
C VAL A 2 0.47 6.79 6.81
N TRP A 3 -0.75 6.76 6.30
CA TRP A 3 -1.57 7.93 6.08
C TRP A 3 -2.42 8.11 7.29
N ALA A 4 -2.14 9.16 8.07
CA ALA A 4 -2.99 9.46 9.20
C ALA A 4 -3.99 10.54 8.80
N CYS A 5 -5.26 10.16 8.59
CA CYS A 5 -6.32 11.15 8.47
C CYS A 5 -6.43 11.92 9.79
N ARG A 6 -6.51 13.24 9.68
CA ARG A 6 -6.44 14.17 10.81
C ARG A 6 -7.80 14.72 11.22
N ASN A 7 -8.84 14.46 10.44
CA ASN A 7 -10.22 14.82 10.75
C ASN A 7 -11.02 13.60 11.22
N LYS A 8 -10.70 13.15 12.44
CA LYS A 8 -11.33 12.01 13.11
C LYS A 8 -12.19 12.42 14.29
N ASP A 9 -12.76 13.63 14.27
CA ASP A 9 -13.73 13.98 15.31
C ASP A 9 -14.86 12.94 15.27
N LEU A 10 -15.05 12.17 16.33
CA LEU A 10 -16.07 11.12 16.37
C LEU A 10 -17.49 11.69 16.23
N ASN A 11 -17.68 12.98 16.48
CA ASN A 11 -18.96 13.67 16.33
C ASN A 11 -19.11 14.32 14.95
N SER A 12 -18.01 14.53 14.22
CA SER A 12 -18.01 15.12 12.88
C SER A 12 -16.79 14.65 12.06
N PRO A 13 -16.73 13.35 11.75
CA PRO A 13 -15.61 12.81 10.97
C PRO A 13 -15.66 13.33 9.54
N CYS A 14 -14.53 13.35 8.83
CA CYS A 14 -14.61 13.53 7.38
C CYS A 14 -15.26 12.32 6.71
N ASP A 15 -15.90 12.54 5.56
CA ASP A 15 -16.62 11.51 4.81
C ASP A 15 -15.71 10.31 4.48
N GLU A 16 -14.46 10.57 4.07
CA GLU A 16 -13.52 9.49 3.73
C GLU A 16 -13.16 8.63 4.95
N TYR A 17 -13.08 9.20 6.15
CA TYR A 17 -12.86 8.43 7.38
C TYR A 17 -14.09 7.61 7.76
N ALA A 18 -15.27 8.22 7.67
CA ALA A 18 -16.54 7.55 7.98
C ALA A 18 -16.79 6.33 7.08
N ASP A 19 -16.38 6.41 5.81
CA ASP A 19 -16.54 5.34 4.83
C ASP A 19 -15.38 4.30 4.84
N GLY A 20 -14.41 4.43 5.76
CA GLY A 20 -13.26 3.51 5.86
C GLY A 20 -12.20 3.70 4.77
N PHE A 21 -12.20 4.88 4.15
CA PHE A 21 -11.30 5.32 3.08
C PHE A 21 -10.30 6.37 3.58
N ASP A 22 -9.83 6.27 4.83
CA ASP A 22 -8.81 7.14 5.45
C ASP A 22 -7.65 7.57 4.54
N PRO A 23 -7.07 6.69 3.69
CA PRO A 23 -5.97 7.08 2.82
C PRO A 23 -6.33 8.18 1.80
N TYR A 24 -7.62 8.41 1.54
CA TYR A 24 -8.16 9.40 0.62
C TYR A 24 -8.55 10.72 1.32
N CYS A 25 -8.46 10.78 2.65
CA CYS A 25 -8.73 11.97 3.45
C CYS A 25 -7.86 13.16 3.00
N LYS A 26 -8.49 14.32 2.80
CA LYS A 26 -7.81 15.54 2.31
C LYS A 26 -6.83 16.14 3.33
N ASP A 27 -7.07 15.92 4.62
CA ASP A 27 -6.20 16.38 5.71
C ASP A 27 -5.40 15.20 6.27
N VAL A 28 -4.35 14.81 5.56
CA VAL A 28 -3.51 13.64 5.88
C VAL A 28 -2.12 14.06 6.36
N VAL A 29 -1.57 13.35 7.36
CA VAL A 29 -0.13 13.37 7.65
C VAL A 29 0.52 12.12 7.08
N MET A 30 1.51 12.31 6.21
CA MET A 30 2.37 11.21 5.74
C MET A 30 3.40 10.83 6.80
N ALA A 31 3.80 9.56 6.82
CA ALA A 31 4.85 9.04 7.69
C ALA A 31 6.17 9.87 7.69
N TYR A 32 6.48 10.58 6.61
CA TYR A 32 7.61 11.51 6.53
C TYR A 32 7.33 12.65 5.56
N ASN A 33 8.09 13.75 5.66
CA ASN A 33 7.99 14.91 4.76
C ASN A 33 6.57 15.53 4.73
N SER A 34 5.91 15.56 5.88
CA SER A 34 4.64 16.26 6.11
C SER A 34 4.72 17.09 7.38
N LEU A 35 3.68 17.88 7.63
CA LEU A 35 3.56 18.71 8.83
C LEU A 35 2.38 18.24 9.70
N TYR A 36 2.62 18.13 11.00
CA TYR A 36 1.57 17.95 12.00
C TYR A 36 0.82 19.27 12.26
N LYS A 37 -0.25 19.24 13.09
CA LYS A 37 -1.11 20.43 13.32
C LYS A 37 -0.36 21.54 14.06
N ASP A 38 0.60 21.14 14.88
CA ASP A 38 1.50 22.03 15.61
C ASP A 38 2.67 22.57 14.77
N GLY A 39 2.73 22.24 13.47
CA GLY A 39 3.81 22.65 12.56
C GLY A 39 5.07 21.81 12.66
N SER A 40 5.12 20.79 13.52
CA SER A 40 6.25 19.86 13.59
C SER A 40 6.33 18.99 12.34
N LYS A 41 7.54 18.62 11.92
CA LYS A 41 7.77 17.75 10.75
C LYS A 41 7.58 16.28 11.10
N SER A 42 7.00 15.52 10.18
CA SER A 42 6.99 14.06 10.28
C SER A 42 8.31 13.46 9.81
N TYR A 43 8.85 12.55 10.61
CA TYR A 43 10.07 11.79 10.37
C TYR A 43 9.74 10.31 10.21
N GLY A 44 10.30 9.69 9.18
CA GLY A 44 10.02 8.30 8.82
C GLY A 44 10.76 7.27 9.68
N GLY A 45 10.64 6.00 9.29
CA GLY A 45 11.19 4.87 10.04
C GLY A 45 12.70 4.64 9.92
N TYR A 46 13.46 5.53 9.29
CA TYR A 46 14.93 5.44 9.26
C TYR A 46 15.51 6.11 10.52
N ALA A 47 15.10 5.57 11.67
CA ALA A 47 15.40 6.04 13.01
C ALA A 47 15.28 4.85 13.99
N ASP A 48 15.87 4.96 15.18
CA ASP A 48 15.78 3.90 16.20
C ASP A 48 14.34 3.71 16.71
N PHE A 49 13.56 4.80 16.76
CA PHE A 49 12.17 4.80 17.22
C PHE A 49 11.30 5.77 16.42
N VAL A 50 10.01 5.45 16.29
CA VAL A 50 8.99 6.31 15.70
C VAL A 50 7.75 6.35 16.59
N ARG A 51 7.13 7.53 16.71
CA ARG A 51 5.84 7.69 17.41
C ARG A 51 4.73 7.80 16.37
N VAL A 52 3.74 6.92 16.46
CA VAL A 52 2.56 6.91 15.59
C VAL A 52 1.28 6.88 16.42
N SER A 53 0.16 7.30 15.84
CA SER A 53 -1.15 7.06 16.45
C SER A 53 -1.44 5.56 16.46
N SER A 54 -2.05 5.07 17.55
CA SER A 54 -2.45 3.67 17.71
C SER A 54 -3.37 3.18 16.59
N ASP A 55 -4.20 4.07 16.04
CA ASP A 55 -5.12 3.74 14.93
C ASP A 55 -4.40 3.30 13.66
N TYR A 56 -3.12 3.67 13.53
CA TYR A 56 -2.28 3.36 12.39
C TYR A 56 -1.09 2.47 12.75
N ALA A 57 -1.12 1.89 13.95
CA ALA A 57 -0.19 0.87 14.40
C ALA A 57 -0.85 -0.50 14.21
N PHE A 58 -0.40 -1.24 13.20
CA PHE A 58 -0.93 -2.57 12.90
C PHE A 58 -0.12 -3.65 13.62
N LYS A 59 -0.79 -4.55 14.33
CA LYS A 59 -0.15 -5.72 14.93
C LYS A 59 0.32 -6.68 13.83
N ILE A 60 1.60 -6.99 13.81
CA ILE A 60 2.17 -8.00 12.91
C ILE A 60 1.75 -9.39 13.42
N PRO A 61 1.20 -10.28 12.56
CA PRO A 61 0.90 -11.65 12.94
C PRO A 61 2.15 -12.42 13.40
N GLU A 62 2.01 -13.29 14.42
CA GLU A 62 3.14 -14.01 15.03
C GLU A 62 3.88 -14.94 14.06
N ASN A 63 3.20 -15.39 13.01
CA ASN A 63 3.76 -16.28 11.98
C ASN A 63 4.47 -15.53 10.84
N ILE A 64 4.59 -14.20 10.90
CA ILE A 64 5.26 -13.38 9.89
C ILE A 64 6.43 -12.64 10.54
N PRO A 65 7.68 -12.93 10.16
CA PRO A 65 8.84 -12.16 10.58
C PRO A 65 8.68 -10.66 10.30
N SER A 66 9.18 -9.80 11.19
CA SER A 66 8.97 -8.35 11.09
C SER A 66 9.59 -7.73 9.83
N ASP A 67 10.71 -8.27 9.37
CA ASP A 67 11.41 -7.88 8.15
C ASP A 67 10.60 -8.22 6.88
N GLU A 68 9.95 -9.38 6.85
CA GLU A 68 9.03 -9.77 5.78
C GLU A 68 7.71 -8.96 5.82
N ALA A 69 7.24 -8.58 7.00
CA ALA A 69 6.05 -7.76 7.14
C ALA A 69 6.27 -6.30 6.68
N ALA A 70 7.48 -5.77 6.83
CA ALA A 70 7.81 -4.37 6.52
C ALA A 70 7.42 -3.93 5.08
N PRO A 71 7.79 -4.64 4.00
CA PRO A 71 7.40 -4.26 2.63
C PRO A 71 5.88 -4.36 2.39
N LEU A 72 5.17 -5.20 3.14
CA LEU A 72 3.71 -5.34 3.01
C LEU A 72 2.97 -4.08 3.45
N LEU A 73 3.51 -3.34 4.43
CA LEU A 73 2.94 -2.08 4.94
C LEU A 73 3.00 -0.93 3.93
N TYR A 74 3.69 -1.07 2.79
CA TYR A 74 3.70 -0.09 1.69
C TYR A 74 3.36 -0.76 0.37
N ALA A 75 4.30 -1.54 -0.18
CA ALA A 75 4.17 -2.09 -1.52
C ALA A 75 3.05 -3.13 -1.56
N GLY A 76 2.92 -3.92 -0.48
CA GLY A 76 1.89 -4.96 -0.38
C GLY A 76 0.49 -4.38 -0.42
N VAL A 77 0.13 -3.48 0.50
CA VAL A 77 -1.20 -2.86 0.50
C VAL A 77 -1.49 -2.08 -0.80
N THR A 78 -0.47 -1.44 -1.39
CA THR A 78 -0.61 -0.67 -2.64
C THR A 78 -1.07 -1.56 -3.79
N VAL A 79 -0.59 -2.80 -3.88
CA VAL A 79 -1.02 -3.73 -4.94
C VAL A 79 -2.22 -4.58 -4.52
N PHE A 80 -2.37 -4.89 -3.24
CA PHE A 80 -3.48 -5.72 -2.74
C PHE A 80 -4.82 -4.99 -2.80
N ALA A 81 -4.86 -3.70 -2.44
CA ALA A 81 -6.08 -2.91 -2.42
C ALA A 81 -6.84 -2.90 -3.78
N PRO A 82 -6.21 -2.59 -4.93
CA PRO A 82 -6.89 -2.67 -6.22
C PRO A 82 -7.25 -4.10 -6.61
N LEU A 83 -6.39 -5.10 -6.36
CA LEU A 83 -6.73 -6.51 -6.68
C LEU A 83 -7.99 -6.97 -5.94
N ARG A 84 -8.13 -6.58 -4.67
CA ARG A 84 -9.33 -6.87 -3.86
C ARG A 84 -10.53 -6.07 -4.35
N ARG A 85 -10.36 -4.77 -4.65
CA ARG A 85 -11.45 -3.90 -5.10
C ARG A 85 -12.05 -4.34 -6.44
N GLU A 86 -11.19 -4.75 -7.38
CA GLU A 86 -11.62 -5.26 -8.69
C GLU A 86 -12.08 -6.74 -8.63
N GLY A 87 -12.03 -7.37 -7.45
CA GLY A 87 -12.58 -8.72 -7.25
C GLY A 87 -11.86 -9.82 -8.03
N VAL A 88 -10.52 -9.77 -8.09
CA VAL A 88 -9.72 -10.81 -8.76
C VAL A 88 -10.06 -12.19 -8.18
N LYS A 89 -10.44 -13.12 -9.05
CA LYS A 89 -10.89 -14.48 -8.71
C LYS A 89 -10.06 -15.55 -9.43
N PRO A 90 -10.18 -16.82 -9.01
CA PRO A 90 -9.49 -17.91 -9.67
C PRO A 90 -9.73 -17.95 -11.18
N GLY A 91 -8.64 -18.08 -11.94
CA GLY A 91 -8.66 -18.11 -13.41
C GLY A 91 -8.56 -16.75 -14.11
N ASP A 92 -8.75 -15.62 -13.41
CA ASP A 92 -8.58 -14.29 -14.01
C ASP A 92 -7.12 -14.08 -14.44
N ARG A 93 -6.91 -13.51 -15.63
CA ARG A 93 -5.58 -13.12 -16.14
C ARG A 93 -5.31 -11.66 -15.81
N VAL A 94 -4.27 -11.39 -15.02
CA VAL A 94 -3.97 -10.03 -14.53
C VAL A 94 -2.60 -9.59 -15.03
N GLY A 95 -2.56 -8.48 -15.77
CA GLY A 95 -1.32 -7.90 -16.28
C GLY A 95 -0.52 -7.20 -15.18
N VAL A 96 0.79 -7.47 -15.10
CA VAL A 96 1.74 -6.76 -14.23
C VAL A 96 2.82 -6.14 -15.10
N ILE A 97 2.88 -4.81 -15.15
CA ILE A 97 3.88 -4.07 -15.94
C ILE A 97 4.97 -3.56 -15.00
N GLY A 98 6.18 -4.10 -15.14
CA GLY A 98 7.33 -3.83 -14.28
C GLY A 98 7.46 -4.83 -13.13
N ILE A 99 8.64 -5.44 -12.99
CA ILE A 99 8.95 -6.45 -11.95
C ILE A 99 9.97 -5.84 -10.97
N GLY A 100 9.47 -4.93 -10.13
CA GLY A 100 10.23 -4.31 -9.03
C GLY A 100 9.58 -4.57 -7.67
N GLY A 101 9.77 -3.67 -6.70
CA GLY A 101 9.23 -3.80 -5.34
C GLY A 101 7.70 -4.00 -5.27
N LEU A 102 6.91 -3.31 -6.11
CA LEU A 102 5.45 -3.53 -6.15
C LEU A 102 5.09 -4.73 -7.03
N GLY A 103 5.69 -4.82 -8.22
CA GLY A 103 5.34 -5.84 -9.20
C GLY A 103 5.55 -7.27 -8.72
N HIS A 104 6.63 -7.55 -7.98
CA HIS A 104 6.87 -8.90 -7.45
C HIS A 104 5.81 -9.30 -6.41
N LEU A 105 5.37 -8.37 -5.55
CA LEU A 105 4.27 -8.62 -4.60
C LEU A 105 2.94 -8.77 -5.32
N ALA A 106 2.67 -7.99 -6.37
CA ALA A 106 1.45 -8.14 -7.17
C ALA A 106 1.34 -9.55 -7.75
N ILE A 107 2.43 -10.08 -8.32
CA ILE A 107 2.49 -11.45 -8.84
C ILE A 107 2.15 -12.47 -7.75
N GLN A 108 2.72 -12.32 -6.54
CA GLN A 108 2.46 -13.21 -5.41
C GLN A 108 0.98 -13.16 -4.97
N PHE A 109 0.40 -11.96 -4.82
CA PHE A 109 -1.02 -11.82 -4.46
C PHE A 109 -1.96 -12.38 -5.52
N ILE A 110 -1.72 -12.11 -6.80
CA ILE A 110 -2.54 -12.65 -7.90
C ILE A 110 -2.53 -14.18 -7.85
N ARG A 111 -1.36 -14.80 -7.65
CA ARG A 111 -1.25 -16.26 -7.50
C ARG A 111 -2.00 -16.76 -6.27
N ALA A 112 -1.84 -16.10 -5.12
CA ALA A 112 -2.51 -16.47 -3.87
C ALA A 112 -4.05 -16.36 -3.97
N MET A 113 -4.56 -15.45 -4.79
CA MET A 113 -6.00 -15.31 -5.11
C MET A 113 -6.50 -16.31 -6.18
N GLY A 114 -5.62 -17.19 -6.69
CA GLY A 114 -5.95 -18.17 -7.74
C GLY A 114 -5.93 -17.59 -9.16
N GLY A 115 -5.55 -16.33 -9.34
CA GLY A 115 -5.39 -15.70 -10.64
C GLY A 115 -4.11 -16.12 -11.36
N ILE A 116 -4.00 -15.70 -12.62
CA ILE A 116 -2.89 -15.97 -13.51
C ILE A 116 -2.18 -14.63 -13.81
N PRO A 117 -1.05 -14.33 -13.15
CA PRO A 117 -0.31 -13.11 -13.44
C PRO A 117 0.38 -13.23 -14.80
N VAL A 118 0.25 -12.18 -15.62
CA VAL A 118 0.96 -12.00 -16.89
C VAL A 118 1.91 -10.83 -16.72
N ALA A 119 3.19 -11.13 -16.44
CA ALA A 119 4.17 -10.12 -16.15
C ALA A 119 4.92 -9.67 -17.41
N SER A 120 5.15 -8.36 -17.54
CA SER A 120 6.04 -7.76 -18.53
C SER A 120 7.09 -6.90 -17.84
N LEU A 121 8.30 -6.87 -18.40
CA LEU A 121 9.37 -5.99 -17.95
C LEU A 121 9.82 -5.15 -19.15
N ALA A 122 9.83 -3.83 -19.00
CA ALA A 122 10.47 -2.97 -19.97
C ALA A 122 11.99 -3.11 -19.83
N ARG A 123 12.64 -3.67 -20.85
CA ARG A 123 14.10 -3.55 -21.02
C ARG A 123 14.37 -2.35 -21.92
N PRO A 124 15.37 -1.49 -21.62
CA PRO A 124 15.82 -0.45 -22.53
C PRO A 124 16.60 -1.09 -23.70
N THR A 125 15.90 -1.81 -24.56
CA THR A 125 16.42 -2.29 -25.85
C THR A 125 15.41 -1.90 -26.91
N LYS A 126 15.89 -1.17 -27.92
CA LYS A 126 15.13 -0.61 -29.04
C LYS A 126 14.00 -1.55 -29.48
N SER A 127 12.77 -1.02 -29.45
CA SER A 127 11.57 -1.48 -30.17
C SER A 127 11.48 -2.99 -30.43
N LYS A 128 10.77 -3.73 -29.57
CA LYS A 128 10.04 -4.92 -30.02
C LYS A 128 8.63 -4.97 -29.43
N ARG A 129 7.72 -5.08 -30.39
CA ARG A 129 6.26 -5.16 -30.37
C ARG A 129 5.74 -6.15 -29.32
N PHE A 130 4.75 -5.74 -28.53
CA PHE A 130 3.91 -6.66 -27.76
C PHE A 130 3.11 -7.51 -28.76
N VAL A 131 3.26 -8.82 -28.72
CA VAL A 131 2.37 -9.77 -29.39
C VAL A 131 1.38 -10.22 -28.32
N LEU A 132 0.13 -9.78 -28.47
CA LEU A 132 -1.04 -10.33 -27.77
C LEU A 132 -1.55 -11.55 -28.54
#